data_AF-A0A7D5YI65-F1
#
_entry.id   AF-A0A7D5YI65-F1
#
_cell.length_a   1.000
_cell.length_b   1.000
_cell.length_c   1.000
_cell.angle_alpha   90.00
_cell.angle_beta   90.00
_cell.angle_gamma   90.00
#
_symmetry.space_group_name_H-M   'P 1'
#
loop_
_entity.id
_entity.type
_entity.pdbx_description
1 polymer ?
#
loop_
_entity_poly.entity_id
_entity_poly.type
_entity_poly.pdbx_seq_one_letter_code
_entity_poly.pdbx_strand_id
1 'polypeptide(L)'
;MSQPSGNPYPHQPQQPYGEQPVPQQPGGYPPPAGQPYDAPLPPKKSKAGKIVLISLAVVLVLCLGGAAITWFTVKDEVGDVVDAANTRVVAPATLAGRKQVTDPELTKLSDQMVTEMKSTVQNETGTVGAFYGDVAKQDLVMVVAASGVLADPKKEMDDAIAGLKTDLAVQEMTTTEPGPLGGEARCGDGKTEGMPLGVCVWADRGSVGLIVVFFKSAKEAKAEFVTMRGQIEQRS
;
A
#
# COMPACT_ATOMS: atom_id res chain seq x y z
N MET A 1 24.64 14.70 50.07
CA MET A 1 25.20 13.62 50.90
C MET A 1 24.99 12.29 50.17
N SER A 2 25.96 11.37 50.28
CA SER A 2 25.84 9.92 50.00
C SER A 2 25.64 9.42 48.55
N GLN A 3 26.77 9.17 47.88
CA GLN A 3 27.07 7.91 47.15
C GLN A 3 27.30 6.75 48.17
N PRO A 4 27.63 5.48 47.80
CA PRO A 4 27.94 4.84 46.48
C PRO A 4 26.88 3.74 46.14
N SER A 5 27.04 2.69 45.30
CA SER A 5 28.14 2.06 44.51
C SER A 5 27.50 1.24 43.34
N GLY A 6 28.18 0.63 42.37
CA GLY A 6 29.62 0.54 42.04
C GLY A 6 30.05 -0.92 41.74
N ASN A 7 30.41 -1.26 40.49
CA ASN A 7 31.30 -2.40 40.19
C ASN A 7 31.96 -2.26 38.78
N PRO A 8 33.24 -2.60 38.58
CA PRO A 8 33.97 -2.37 37.32
C PRO A 8 34.24 -3.66 36.50
N TYR A 9 34.59 -3.51 35.23
CA TYR A 9 35.29 -4.54 34.44
C TYR A 9 36.53 -3.96 33.72
N PRO A 10 37.62 -4.72 33.57
CA PRO A 10 38.96 -4.18 33.31
C PRO A 10 39.32 -4.00 31.83
N HIS A 11 40.22 -3.06 31.56
CA HIS A 11 40.89 -2.87 30.28
C HIS A 11 41.91 -4.00 29.98
N GLN A 12 42.02 -4.41 28.72
CA GLN A 12 43.18 -5.17 28.21
C GLN A 12 44.21 -4.23 27.56
N PRO A 13 45.52 -4.46 27.77
CA PRO A 13 46.58 -3.56 27.32
C PRO A 13 47.05 -3.82 25.88
N GLN A 14 47.52 -2.76 25.21
CA GLN A 14 48.30 -2.85 23.97
C GLN A 14 49.76 -3.23 24.24
N GLN A 15 50.39 -3.98 23.33
CA GLN A 15 51.81 -4.34 23.29
C GLN A 15 52.29 -4.48 21.82
N PRO A 16 53.61 -4.39 21.52
CA PRO A 16 54.05 -3.37 20.57
C PRO A 16 54.67 -3.88 19.26
N TYR A 17 55.00 -2.90 18.41
CA TYR A 17 55.74 -3.02 17.15
C TYR A 17 57.12 -3.68 17.33
N GLY A 18 57.52 -4.56 16.40
CA GLY A 18 58.82 -5.24 16.41
C GLY A 18 59.44 -5.29 15.01
N GLU A 19 60.59 -4.62 14.86
CA GLU A 19 61.47 -4.74 13.69
C GLU A 19 62.44 -5.92 13.86
N GLN A 20 62.73 -6.68 12.80
CA GLN A 20 63.83 -7.66 12.76
C GLN A 20 64.25 -7.95 11.29
N PRO A 21 65.47 -8.46 11.02
CA PRO A 21 66.49 -7.59 10.43
C PRO A 21 67.06 -8.06 9.08
N VAL A 22 67.82 -7.16 8.43
CA VAL A 22 68.51 -7.40 7.15
C VAL A 22 69.83 -8.17 7.34
N PRO A 23 70.06 -9.30 6.66
CA PRO A 23 71.37 -9.96 6.64
C PRO A 23 72.33 -9.25 5.67
N GLN A 24 73.53 -8.89 6.14
CA GLN A 24 74.67 -8.57 5.27
C GLN A 24 75.53 -9.82 5.05
N GLN A 25 76.04 -10.02 3.83
CA GLN A 25 77.17 -10.94 3.56
C GLN A 25 78.24 -10.22 2.73
N PRO A 26 79.52 -10.27 3.13
CA PRO A 26 80.62 -9.68 2.37
C PRO A 26 81.48 -10.72 1.60
N GLY A 27 81.79 -10.42 0.33
CA GLY A 27 83.09 -10.71 -0.30
C GLY A 27 83.30 -11.98 -1.16
N GLY A 28 83.74 -11.78 -2.41
CA GLY A 28 84.93 -12.47 -2.95
C GLY A 28 84.85 -13.32 -4.24
N TYR A 29 85.43 -12.80 -5.35
CA TYR A 29 86.06 -13.53 -6.50
C TYR A 29 85.17 -14.38 -7.46
N PRO A 30 85.67 -14.76 -8.67
CA PRO A 30 85.94 -13.93 -9.86
C PRO A 30 85.17 -14.44 -11.12
N PRO A 31 85.25 -13.79 -12.32
CA PRO A 31 84.35 -14.11 -13.44
C PRO A 31 84.86 -15.20 -14.40
N PRO A 32 83.94 -15.94 -15.05
CA PRO A 32 84.16 -16.51 -16.38
C PRO A 32 83.18 -15.94 -17.43
N ALA A 33 83.63 -15.90 -18.69
CA ALA A 33 82.89 -15.33 -19.81
C ALA A 33 81.89 -16.31 -20.46
N GLY A 34 80.88 -15.77 -21.15
CA GLY A 34 80.04 -16.52 -22.09
C GLY A 34 78.55 -16.20 -22.03
N GLN A 35 78.08 -15.35 -22.96
CA GLN A 35 76.67 -15.37 -23.39
C GLN A 35 76.44 -16.59 -24.29
N PRO A 36 75.26 -17.21 -24.28
CA PRO A 36 74.32 -16.90 -25.38
C PRO A 36 72.82 -16.91 -25.02
N TYR A 37 72.09 -16.01 -25.69
CA TYR A 37 70.68 -16.09 -26.07
C TYR A 37 69.60 -16.24 -24.97
N ASP A 38 69.02 -15.11 -24.58
CA ASP A 38 67.65 -15.04 -24.09
C ASP A 38 66.65 -15.48 -25.18
N ALA A 39 65.86 -16.52 -24.89
CA ALA A 39 64.64 -16.80 -25.63
C ALA A 39 63.49 -15.97 -25.02
N PRO A 40 62.73 -15.18 -25.79
CA PRO A 40 61.65 -14.38 -25.24
C PRO A 40 60.54 -15.26 -24.66
N LEU A 41 60.25 -15.08 -23.37
CA LEU A 41 59.13 -15.75 -22.70
C LEU A 41 57.81 -15.42 -23.39
N PRO A 42 56.92 -16.39 -23.62
CA PRO A 42 55.65 -16.14 -24.27
C PRO A 42 54.79 -15.20 -23.40
N PRO A 43 54.11 -14.19 -23.99
CA PRO A 43 53.33 -13.23 -23.23
C PRO A 43 52.17 -13.94 -22.52
N LYS A 44 52.09 -13.82 -21.18
CA LYS A 44 50.93 -14.26 -20.41
C LYS A 44 49.69 -13.55 -20.93
N LYS A 45 48.79 -14.28 -21.61
CA LYS A 45 47.46 -13.79 -22.00
C LYS A 45 46.71 -13.32 -20.75
N SER A 46 46.65 -12.00 -20.58
CA SER A 46 45.97 -11.34 -19.48
C SER A 46 44.48 -11.70 -19.47
N LYS A 47 44.01 -12.36 -18.40
CA LYS A 47 42.57 -12.54 -18.16
C LYS A 47 41.90 -11.23 -17.66
N ALA A 48 42.67 -10.18 -17.36
CA ALA A 48 42.14 -8.92 -16.84
C ALA A 48 41.16 -8.26 -17.82
N GLY A 49 41.42 -8.31 -19.14
CA GLY A 49 40.48 -7.80 -20.14
C GLY A 49 39.11 -8.48 -20.10
N LYS A 50 39.05 -9.80 -19.80
CA LYS A 50 37.78 -10.51 -19.59
C LYS A 50 37.12 -10.13 -18.26
N ILE A 51 37.90 -9.94 -17.19
CA ILE A 51 37.36 -9.54 -15.88
C ILE A 51 36.78 -8.13 -15.95
N VAL A 52 37.47 -7.19 -16.62
CA VAL A 52 36.99 -5.81 -16.84
C VAL A 52 35.75 -5.78 -17.73
N LEU A 53 35.69 -6.59 -18.80
CA LEU A 53 34.48 -6.70 -19.61
C LEU A 53 33.30 -7.32 -18.84
N ILE A 54 33.54 -8.34 -18.03
CA ILE A 54 32.50 -8.97 -17.20
C ILE A 54 32.01 -8.00 -16.13
N SER A 55 32.90 -7.27 -15.43
CA SER A 55 32.47 -6.29 -14.43
C SER A 55 31.74 -5.11 -15.06
N LEU A 56 32.18 -4.60 -16.21
CA LEU A 56 31.46 -3.56 -16.96
C LEU A 56 30.07 -4.04 -17.41
N ALA A 57 29.96 -5.28 -17.90
CA ALA A 57 28.68 -5.87 -18.30
C ALA A 57 27.75 -6.08 -17.10
N VAL A 58 28.26 -6.55 -15.95
CA VAL A 58 27.49 -6.70 -14.70
C VAL A 58 27.02 -5.35 -14.17
N VAL A 59 27.86 -4.31 -14.21
CA VAL A 59 27.46 -2.94 -13.84
C VAL A 59 26.41 -2.40 -14.81
N LEU A 60 26.56 -2.60 -16.12
CA LEU A 60 25.53 -2.22 -17.09
C LEU A 60 24.20 -2.95 -16.87
N VAL A 61 24.22 -4.25 -16.58
CA VAL A 61 23.01 -5.02 -16.27
C VAL A 61 22.39 -4.59 -14.95
N LEU A 62 23.18 -4.23 -13.93
CA LEU A 62 22.66 -3.68 -12.67
C LEU A 62 22.11 -2.26 -12.82
N CYS A 63 22.75 -1.39 -13.59
CA CYS A 63 22.27 -0.03 -13.84
C CYS A 63 21.04 -0.01 -14.74
N LEU A 64 21.03 -0.77 -15.85
CA LEU A 64 19.90 -0.84 -16.77
C LEU A 64 18.75 -1.69 -16.22
N GLY A 65 19.05 -2.81 -15.56
CA GLY A 65 18.07 -3.65 -14.87
C GLY A 65 17.48 -2.96 -13.66
N GLY A 66 18.31 -2.29 -12.84
CA GLY A 66 17.86 -1.45 -11.73
C GLY A 66 16.97 -0.30 -12.21
N ALA A 67 17.40 0.44 -13.24
CA ALA A 67 16.60 1.51 -13.84
C ALA A 67 15.27 0.99 -14.40
N ALA A 68 15.27 -0.16 -15.10
CA ALA A 68 14.05 -0.78 -15.61
C ALA A 68 13.10 -1.20 -14.49
N ILE A 69 13.60 -1.88 -13.45
CA ILE A 69 12.79 -2.31 -12.30
C ILE A 69 12.18 -1.09 -11.60
N THR A 70 12.98 -0.06 -11.29
CA THR A 70 12.46 1.17 -10.66
C THR A 70 11.50 1.93 -11.57
N TRP A 71 11.72 1.92 -12.88
CA TRP A 71 10.84 2.57 -13.85
C TRP A 71 9.48 1.87 -13.92
N PHE A 72 9.44 0.54 -13.96
CA PHE A 72 8.18 -0.20 -13.94
C PHE A 72 7.42 0.01 -12.62
N THR A 73 8.06 -0.15 -11.45
CA THR A 73 7.37 0.02 -10.16
C THR A 73 6.84 1.45 -9.96
N VAL A 74 7.63 2.47 -10.30
CA VAL A 74 7.20 3.88 -10.17
C VAL A 74 6.13 4.24 -11.20
N LYS A 75 6.19 3.66 -12.41
CA LYS A 75 5.18 3.92 -13.44
C LYS A 75 3.81 3.35 -13.05
N ASP A 76 3.77 2.18 -12.44
CA ASP A 76 2.53 1.54 -12.00
C ASP A 76 1.95 2.31 -10.79
N GLU A 77 2.78 2.68 -9.81
CA GLU A 77 2.36 3.47 -8.64
C GLU A 77 1.85 4.87 -9.02
N VAL A 78 2.49 5.56 -9.97
CA VAL A 78 2.00 6.83 -10.51
C VAL A 78 0.71 6.65 -11.31
N GLY A 79 0.56 5.53 -12.03
CA GLY A 79 -0.67 5.18 -12.74
C GLY A 79 -1.85 5.01 -11.78
N ASP A 80 -1.67 4.21 -10.74
CA ASP A 80 -2.68 3.98 -9.69
C ASP A 80 -3.09 5.27 -8.99
N VAL A 81 -2.14 6.18 -8.70
CA VAL A 81 -2.43 7.49 -8.09
C VAL A 81 -3.20 8.42 -9.04
N VAL A 82 -2.92 8.38 -10.35
CA VAL A 82 -3.66 9.16 -11.35
C VAL A 82 -5.08 8.61 -11.52
N ASP A 83 -5.24 7.29 -11.63
CA ASP A 83 -6.55 6.63 -11.69
C ASP A 83 -7.40 6.95 -10.45
N ALA A 84 -6.79 6.87 -9.26
CA ALA A 84 -7.42 7.26 -8.00
C ALA A 84 -7.83 8.73 -7.95
N ALA A 85 -6.98 9.64 -8.43
CA ALA A 85 -7.29 11.06 -8.54
C ALA A 85 -8.42 11.36 -9.55
N ASN A 86 -8.77 10.41 -10.42
CA ASN A 86 -9.89 10.48 -11.37
C ASN A 86 -11.15 9.72 -10.89
N THR A 87 -11.08 8.95 -9.79
CA THR A 87 -12.26 8.38 -9.15
C THR A 87 -13.16 9.47 -8.55
N ARG A 88 -14.47 9.37 -8.76
CA ARG A 88 -15.51 10.24 -8.23
C ARG A 88 -16.62 9.38 -7.63
N VAL A 89 -17.23 9.87 -6.57
CA VAL A 89 -18.50 9.34 -6.03
C VAL A 89 -19.65 10.26 -6.43
N VAL A 90 -20.76 9.69 -6.89
CA VAL A 90 -21.98 10.42 -7.28
C VAL A 90 -23.24 9.83 -6.65
N ALA A 91 -24.26 10.66 -6.48
CA ALA A 91 -25.63 10.23 -6.17
C ALA A 91 -26.40 10.08 -7.50
N PRO A 92 -26.54 8.86 -8.06
CA PRO A 92 -27.35 8.67 -9.27
C PRO A 92 -28.83 8.95 -8.98
N ALA A 93 -29.64 9.27 -9.99
CA ALA A 93 -31.09 9.44 -9.80
C ALA A 93 -31.81 8.13 -9.38
N THR A 94 -31.19 6.98 -9.65
CA THR A 94 -31.64 5.66 -9.23
C THR A 94 -30.46 4.77 -8.85
N LEU A 95 -30.61 3.95 -7.80
CA LEU A 95 -29.62 2.99 -7.35
C LEU A 95 -30.20 1.57 -7.34
N ALA A 96 -29.64 0.66 -8.13
CA ALA A 96 -30.16 -0.69 -8.35
C ALA A 96 -31.68 -0.73 -8.68
N GLY A 97 -32.17 0.26 -9.44
CA GLY A 97 -33.58 0.41 -9.81
C GLY A 97 -34.45 1.19 -8.81
N ARG A 98 -33.96 1.43 -7.59
CA ARG A 98 -34.65 2.25 -6.58
C ARG A 98 -34.48 3.74 -6.89
N LYS A 99 -35.53 4.54 -6.80
CA LYS A 99 -35.44 6.00 -6.93
C LYS A 99 -34.78 6.62 -5.71
N GLN A 100 -34.04 7.71 -5.88
CA GLN A 100 -33.58 8.52 -4.75
C GLN A 100 -34.79 9.03 -3.94
N VAL A 101 -34.67 8.96 -2.62
CA VAL A 101 -35.66 9.49 -1.67
C VAL A 101 -35.43 10.99 -1.52
N THR A 102 -36.52 11.77 -1.59
CA THR A 102 -36.51 13.24 -1.46
C THR A 102 -37.23 13.71 -0.19
N ASP A 103 -37.36 12.82 0.79
CA ASP A 103 -37.91 13.16 2.10
C ASP A 103 -36.93 14.08 2.86
N PRO A 104 -37.39 15.20 3.46
CA PRO A 104 -36.51 16.15 4.14
C PRO A 104 -35.77 15.60 5.36
N GLU A 105 -36.36 14.66 6.11
CA GLU A 105 -35.74 14.09 7.31
C GLU A 105 -34.61 13.13 6.92
N LEU A 106 -34.87 12.26 5.94
CA LEU A 106 -33.84 11.35 5.40
C LEU A 106 -32.73 12.11 4.66
N THR A 107 -33.05 13.20 3.96
CA THR A 107 -32.05 14.07 3.32
C THR A 107 -31.13 14.69 4.37
N LYS A 108 -31.70 15.28 5.43
CA LYS A 108 -30.94 15.86 6.54
C LYS A 108 -30.08 14.81 7.25
N LEU A 109 -30.60 13.60 7.46
CA LEU A 109 -29.82 12.49 8.03
C LEU A 109 -28.62 12.13 7.15
N SER A 110 -28.79 12.07 5.82
CA SER A 110 -27.66 11.85 4.91
C SER A 110 -26.64 12.99 4.92
N ASP A 111 -27.06 14.25 5.05
CA ASP A 111 -26.15 15.40 5.17
C ASP A 111 -25.33 15.35 6.46
N GLN A 112 -25.92 14.87 7.57
CA GLN A 112 -25.23 14.67 8.84
C GLN A 112 -24.15 13.59 8.72
N MET A 113 -24.48 12.42 8.17
CA MET A 113 -23.49 11.34 7.97
C MET A 113 -22.37 11.73 7.00
N VAL A 114 -22.66 12.55 5.98
CA VAL A 114 -21.62 13.12 5.09
C VAL A 114 -20.72 14.10 5.86
N THR A 115 -21.28 14.90 6.76
CA THR A 115 -20.50 15.82 7.60
C THR A 115 -19.59 15.07 8.56
N GLU A 116 -20.07 13.97 9.14
CA GLU A 116 -19.27 13.08 10.00
C GLU A 116 -18.14 12.41 9.23
N MET A 117 -18.42 11.85 8.04
CA MET A 117 -17.41 11.26 7.15
C MET A 117 -16.35 12.28 6.68
N LYS A 118 -16.73 13.54 6.43
CA LYS A 118 -15.76 14.62 6.13
C LYS A 118 -14.85 14.98 7.30
N SER A 119 -15.25 14.67 8.53
CA SER A 119 -14.39 14.88 9.70
C SER A 119 -13.32 13.80 9.85
N THR A 120 -13.44 12.66 9.15
CA THR A 120 -12.50 11.53 9.20
C THR A 120 -11.65 11.39 7.94
N VAL A 121 -12.23 11.57 6.75
CA VAL A 121 -11.51 11.49 5.46
C VAL A 121 -10.73 12.77 5.18
N GLN A 122 -9.41 12.66 5.00
CA GLN A 122 -8.55 13.80 4.66
C GLN A 122 -8.40 13.95 3.15
N ASN A 123 -8.51 15.19 2.65
CA ASN A 123 -8.35 15.56 1.22
C ASN A 123 -9.40 14.93 0.29
N GLU A 124 -10.68 15.00 0.68
CA GLU A 124 -11.76 14.48 -0.15
C GLU A 124 -12.00 15.36 -1.39
N THR A 125 -12.19 14.73 -2.55
CA THR A 125 -12.51 15.38 -3.83
C THR A 125 -14.01 15.40 -4.12
N GLY A 126 -14.80 14.68 -3.34
CA GLY A 126 -16.25 14.57 -3.49
C GLY A 126 -16.86 13.66 -2.43
N THR A 127 -18.12 13.89 -2.09
CA THR A 127 -18.86 13.10 -1.09
C THR A 127 -20.31 12.92 -1.49
N VAL A 128 -20.86 11.75 -1.17
CA VAL A 128 -22.24 11.35 -1.41
C VAL A 128 -22.86 10.94 -0.08
N GLY A 129 -24.07 11.43 0.17
CA GLY A 129 -25.01 10.92 1.15
C GLY A 129 -26.38 10.88 0.49
N ALA A 130 -27.03 9.71 0.46
CA ALA A 130 -28.36 9.59 -0.13
C ALA A 130 -29.11 8.35 0.35
N PHE A 131 -30.43 8.45 0.40
CA PHE A 131 -31.35 7.34 0.57
C PHE A 131 -32.03 6.99 -0.76
N TYR A 132 -32.35 5.72 -0.97
CA TYR A 132 -32.99 5.19 -2.18
C TYR A 132 -34.06 4.16 -1.82
N GLY A 133 -35.20 4.22 -2.52
CA GLY A 133 -36.27 3.22 -2.43
C GLY A 133 -37.52 3.76 -1.73
N ASP A 134 -38.14 2.91 -0.92
CA ASP A 134 -39.44 3.17 -0.29
C ASP A 134 -39.53 2.49 1.08
N VAL A 135 -39.59 3.31 2.13
CA VAL A 135 -39.67 2.88 3.54
C VAL A 135 -40.93 2.04 3.78
N ALA A 136 -42.07 2.40 3.18
CA ALA A 136 -43.34 1.70 3.37
C ALA A 136 -43.37 0.31 2.72
N LYS A 137 -42.45 0.06 1.77
CA LYS A 137 -42.26 -1.25 1.12
C LYS A 137 -41.12 -2.08 1.73
N GLN A 138 -40.46 -1.59 2.79
CA GLN A 138 -39.27 -2.22 3.39
C GLN A 138 -38.13 -2.44 2.37
N ASP A 139 -38.03 -1.57 1.36
CA ASP A 139 -36.96 -1.61 0.36
C ASP A 139 -36.25 -0.26 0.37
N LEU A 140 -35.40 -0.05 1.37
CA LEU A 140 -34.64 1.18 1.59
C LEU A 140 -33.14 0.88 1.58
N VAL A 141 -32.39 1.71 0.86
CA VAL A 141 -30.91 1.69 0.82
C VAL A 141 -30.40 3.06 1.20
N MET A 142 -29.38 3.10 2.04
CA MET A 142 -28.60 4.30 2.37
C MET A 142 -27.19 4.14 1.83
N VAL A 143 -26.66 5.21 1.26
CA VAL A 143 -25.30 5.30 0.74
C VAL A 143 -24.61 6.49 1.39
N VAL A 144 -23.39 6.26 1.89
CA VAL A 144 -22.48 7.30 2.34
C VAL A 144 -21.10 6.96 1.77
N ALA A 145 -20.51 7.83 0.95
CA ALA A 145 -19.24 7.57 0.27
C ALA A 145 -18.42 8.84 0.01
N ALA A 146 -17.09 8.72 0.04
CA ALA A 146 -16.16 9.79 -0.29
C ALA A 146 -15.20 9.33 -1.40
N SER A 147 -14.81 10.26 -2.28
CA SER A 147 -13.69 10.11 -3.20
C SER A 147 -12.50 10.95 -2.71
N GLY A 148 -11.29 10.46 -2.91
CA GLY A 148 -10.04 11.06 -2.43
C GLY A 148 -8.91 10.04 -2.53
N VAL A 149 -7.65 10.51 -2.60
CA VAL A 149 -6.51 9.60 -2.74
C VAL A 149 -6.17 8.96 -1.39
N LEU A 150 -6.45 7.67 -1.25
CA LEU A 150 -6.24 6.91 -0.02
C LEU A 150 -4.87 6.22 0.00
N ALA A 151 -4.04 6.62 0.97
CA ALA A 151 -2.69 6.08 1.15
C ALA A 151 -2.69 4.61 1.59
N ASP A 152 -3.67 4.21 2.42
CA ASP A 152 -3.91 2.83 2.84
C ASP A 152 -5.42 2.54 2.85
N PRO A 153 -6.01 2.16 1.70
CA PRO A 153 -7.45 1.88 1.59
C PRO A 153 -7.93 0.80 2.57
N LYS A 154 -7.06 -0.19 2.86
CA LYS A 154 -7.38 -1.27 3.79
C LYS A 154 -7.58 -0.71 5.20
N LYS A 155 -6.66 0.13 5.66
CA LYS A 155 -6.77 0.79 6.96
C LYS A 155 -8.02 1.67 7.05
N GLU A 156 -8.29 2.51 6.04
CA GLU A 156 -9.49 3.37 6.03
C GLU A 156 -10.77 2.54 6.12
N MET A 157 -10.84 1.41 5.40
CA MET A 157 -11.96 0.47 5.49
C MET A 157 -12.05 -0.21 6.87
N ASP A 158 -10.93 -0.65 7.45
CA ASP A 158 -10.90 -1.31 8.76
C ASP A 158 -11.31 -0.33 9.90
N ASP A 159 -10.89 0.94 9.82
CA ASP A 159 -11.30 2.01 10.73
C ASP A 159 -12.81 2.33 10.58
N ALA A 160 -13.32 2.44 9.34
CA ALA A 160 -14.75 2.62 9.09
C ALA A 160 -15.59 1.46 9.65
N ILE A 161 -15.15 0.21 9.44
CA ILE A 161 -15.79 -0.98 10.02
C ILE A 161 -15.76 -0.95 11.55
N ALA A 162 -14.71 -0.40 12.17
CA ALA A 162 -14.64 -0.27 13.62
C ALA A 162 -15.69 0.70 14.18
N GLY A 163 -15.96 1.82 13.50
CA GLY A 163 -17.06 2.74 13.83
C GLY A 163 -18.44 2.06 13.76
N LEU A 164 -18.72 1.39 12.65
CA LEU A 164 -20.03 0.74 12.37
C LEU A 164 -20.41 -0.38 13.36
N LYS A 165 -19.44 -0.95 14.09
CA LYS A 165 -19.72 -1.88 15.21
C LYS A 165 -20.42 -1.19 16.38
N THR A 166 -20.17 0.10 16.58
CA THR A 166 -20.82 0.92 17.60
C THR A 166 -22.19 1.39 17.10
N ASP A 167 -22.24 1.94 15.89
CA ASP A 167 -23.42 2.69 15.42
C ASP A 167 -24.52 1.79 14.83
N LEU A 168 -24.13 0.73 14.10
CA LEU A 168 -25.04 -0.19 13.39
C LEU A 168 -24.97 -1.63 13.93
N ALA A 169 -24.29 -1.84 15.06
CA ALA A 169 -24.10 -3.13 15.71
C ALA A 169 -23.67 -4.26 14.73
N VAL A 170 -22.81 -3.91 13.78
CA VAL A 170 -22.33 -4.80 12.71
C VAL A 170 -21.51 -5.94 13.29
N GLN A 171 -21.81 -7.16 12.84
CA GLN A 171 -21.15 -8.39 13.26
C GLN A 171 -19.85 -8.63 12.45
N GLU A 172 -19.42 -9.89 12.35
CA GLU A 172 -18.28 -10.24 11.51
C GLU A 172 -18.54 -9.90 10.04
N MET A 173 -17.65 -9.09 9.45
CA MET A 173 -17.73 -8.67 8.05
C MET A 173 -16.86 -9.58 7.19
N THR A 174 -17.47 -10.23 6.20
CA THR A 174 -16.81 -11.18 5.29
C THR A 174 -16.41 -10.51 3.98
N THR A 175 -15.27 -10.91 3.41
CA THR A 175 -14.81 -10.39 2.11
C THR A 175 -15.84 -10.68 1.00
N THR A 176 -16.00 -9.71 0.11
CA THR A 176 -16.84 -9.83 -1.09
C THR A 176 -16.06 -9.43 -2.34
N GLU A 177 -16.62 -9.72 -3.51
CA GLU A 177 -16.11 -9.19 -4.77
C GLU A 177 -16.16 -7.66 -4.74
N PRO A 178 -15.04 -6.95 -4.95
CA PRO A 178 -15.00 -5.50 -4.87
C PRO A 178 -15.69 -4.82 -6.05
N GLY A 179 -15.80 -5.49 -7.20
CA GLY A 179 -16.28 -4.90 -8.45
C GLY A 179 -15.15 -4.36 -9.34
N PRO A 180 -15.50 -3.70 -10.45
CA PRO A 180 -14.58 -3.45 -11.57
C PRO A 180 -13.44 -2.46 -11.27
N LEU A 181 -13.59 -1.61 -10.25
CA LEU A 181 -12.59 -0.61 -9.87
C LEU A 181 -11.60 -1.13 -8.80
N GLY A 182 -11.76 -2.38 -8.37
CA GLY A 182 -10.84 -3.06 -7.46
C GLY A 182 -10.90 -2.55 -6.02
N GLY A 183 -9.77 -2.65 -5.31
CA GLY A 183 -9.70 -2.40 -3.87
C GLY A 183 -10.23 -3.56 -3.03
N GLU A 184 -10.56 -3.29 -1.77
CA GLU A 184 -11.19 -4.24 -0.85
C GLU A 184 -12.69 -3.93 -0.70
N ALA A 185 -13.48 -4.98 -0.49
CA ALA A 185 -14.87 -4.84 -0.06
C ALA A 185 -15.23 -5.97 0.90
N ARG A 186 -16.07 -5.64 1.90
CA ARG A 186 -16.59 -6.60 2.87
C ARG A 186 -18.06 -6.34 3.14
N CYS A 187 -18.83 -7.37 3.45
CA CYS A 187 -20.22 -7.26 3.89
C CYS A 187 -20.47 -8.07 5.17
N GLY A 188 -21.32 -7.56 6.06
CA GLY A 188 -21.69 -8.16 7.34
C GLY A 188 -23.11 -7.80 7.75
N ASP A 189 -23.69 -8.59 8.66
CA ASP A 189 -25.03 -8.36 9.18
C ASP A 189 -24.96 -7.32 10.32
N GLY A 190 -25.82 -6.32 10.28
CA GLY A 190 -25.99 -5.30 11.31
C GLY A 190 -27.43 -5.23 11.80
N LYS A 191 -27.69 -4.30 12.72
CA LYS A 191 -29.03 -3.99 13.21
C LYS A 191 -29.10 -2.56 13.73
N THR A 192 -30.23 -1.89 13.47
CA THR A 192 -30.59 -0.62 14.12
C THR A 192 -32.01 -0.71 14.64
N GLU A 193 -32.26 -0.26 15.87
CA GLU A 193 -33.60 -0.30 16.51
C GLU A 193 -34.33 -1.67 16.47
N GLY A 194 -33.58 -2.78 16.34
CA GLY A 194 -34.12 -4.14 16.18
C GLY A 194 -34.43 -4.56 14.74
N MET A 195 -34.30 -3.66 13.77
CA MET A 195 -34.40 -3.92 12.33
C MET A 195 -33.10 -4.55 11.80
N PRO A 196 -33.14 -5.62 10.98
CA PRO A 196 -31.94 -6.19 10.37
C PRO A 196 -31.40 -5.29 9.26
N LEU A 197 -30.07 -5.22 9.14
CA LEU A 197 -29.35 -4.45 8.14
C LEU A 197 -28.34 -5.34 7.40
N GLY A 198 -28.34 -5.26 6.07
CA GLY A 198 -27.25 -5.79 5.24
C GLY A 198 -26.26 -4.67 4.97
N VAL A 199 -25.08 -4.74 5.59
CA VAL A 199 -24.06 -3.69 5.52
C VAL A 199 -22.92 -4.12 4.62
N CYS A 200 -22.54 -3.29 3.65
CA CYS A 200 -21.37 -3.49 2.80
C CYS A 200 -20.50 -2.23 2.79
N VAL A 201 -19.19 -2.41 2.97
CA VAL A 201 -18.18 -1.34 2.98
C VAL A 201 -17.14 -1.65 1.92
N TRP A 202 -16.62 -0.63 1.25
CA TRP A 202 -15.50 -0.74 0.32
C TRP A 202 -14.46 0.34 0.55
N ALA A 203 -13.24 0.06 0.11
CA ALA A 203 -12.24 1.08 -0.14
C ALA A 203 -11.28 0.66 -1.26
N ASP A 204 -10.91 1.61 -2.10
CA ASP A 204 -9.91 1.50 -3.14
C ASP A 204 -8.97 2.72 -3.05
N ARG A 205 -8.05 2.90 -4.01
CA ARG A 205 -7.09 4.00 -3.98
C ARG A 205 -7.74 5.39 -4.10
N GLY A 206 -8.93 5.50 -4.69
CA GLY A 206 -9.64 6.75 -4.99
C GLY A 206 -11.00 6.92 -4.31
N SER A 207 -11.54 5.90 -3.61
CA SER A 207 -12.77 6.03 -2.84
C SER A 207 -12.86 5.14 -1.59
N VAL A 208 -13.70 5.54 -0.65
CA VAL A 208 -14.19 4.73 0.48
C VAL A 208 -15.69 4.94 0.61
N GLY A 209 -16.44 3.90 0.98
CA GLY A 209 -17.87 4.07 1.19
C GLY A 209 -18.58 2.91 1.86
N LEU A 210 -19.83 3.19 2.17
CA LEU A 210 -20.77 2.39 2.93
C LEU A 210 -22.10 2.33 2.18
N ILE A 211 -22.62 1.12 2.02
CA ILE A 211 -24.01 0.85 1.66
C ILE A 211 -24.67 0.09 2.81
N VAL A 212 -25.81 0.61 3.28
CA VAL A 212 -26.69 -0.06 4.23
C VAL A 212 -28.01 -0.37 3.54
N VAL A 213 -28.35 -1.66 3.45
CA VAL A 213 -29.64 -2.13 2.93
C VAL A 213 -30.51 -2.50 4.12
N PHE A 214 -31.57 -1.73 4.36
CA PHE A 214 -32.48 -1.95 5.47
C PHE A 214 -33.38 -3.15 5.19
N PHE A 215 -33.84 -3.82 6.26
CA PHE A 215 -34.72 -4.98 6.21
C PHE A 215 -34.14 -6.23 5.52
N LYS A 216 -32.84 -6.25 5.20
CA LYS A 216 -32.16 -7.35 4.51
C LYS A 216 -30.97 -7.88 5.30
N SER A 217 -30.50 -9.06 4.93
CA SER A 217 -29.24 -9.66 5.41
C SER A 217 -28.03 -9.19 4.60
N ALA A 218 -26.83 -9.43 5.15
CA ALA A 218 -25.54 -9.24 4.47
C ALA A 218 -25.46 -9.99 3.14
N LYS A 219 -26.06 -11.19 3.07
CA LYS A 219 -26.09 -12.03 1.86
C LYS A 219 -26.89 -11.38 0.74
N GLU A 220 -28.00 -10.73 1.07
CA GLU A 220 -28.85 -10.02 0.11
C GLU A 220 -28.22 -8.70 -0.32
N ALA A 221 -27.67 -7.92 0.62
CA ALA A 221 -26.90 -6.71 0.30
C ALA A 221 -25.71 -7.02 -0.63
N LYS A 222 -24.95 -8.10 -0.34
CA LYS A 222 -23.85 -8.60 -1.17
C LYS A 222 -24.26 -8.95 -2.60
N ALA A 223 -25.48 -9.46 -2.82
CA ALA A 223 -25.97 -9.79 -4.16
C ALA A 223 -26.23 -8.54 -5.02
N GLU A 224 -26.53 -7.39 -4.41
CA GLU A 224 -26.76 -6.11 -5.09
C GLU A 224 -25.52 -5.19 -5.07
N PHE A 225 -24.56 -5.45 -4.18
CA PHE A 225 -23.43 -4.57 -3.86
C PHE A 225 -22.62 -4.09 -5.07
N VAL A 226 -22.13 -4.98 -5.93
CA VAL A 226 -21.28 -4.61 -7.08
C VAL A 226 -22.04 -3.70 -8.06
N THR A 227 -23.34 -3.95 -8.26
CA THR A 227 -24.22 -3.11 -9.09
C THR A 227 -24.39 -1.72 -8.48
N MET A 228 -24.59 -1.63 -7.16
CA MET A 228 -24.74 -0.34 -6.47
C MET A 228 -23.42 0.44 -6.47
N ARG A 229 -22.30 -0.18 -6.09
CA ARG A 229 -20.97 0.46 -6.11
C ARG A 229 -20.64 0.98 -7.51
N GLY A 230 -20.84 0.20 -8.57
CA GLY A 230 -20.60 0.63 -9.95
C GLY A 230 -21.53 1.72 -10.49
N GLN A 231 -22.57 2.11 -9.76
CA GLN A 231 -23.42 3.27 -10.07
C GLN A 231 -23.04 4.52 -9.25
N ILE A 232 -22.46 4.32 -8.06
CA ILE A 232 -21.97 5.37 -7.16
C ILE A 232 -20.57 5.83 -7.57
N GLU A 233 -19.66 4.88 -7.81
CA GLU A 233 -18.25 5.12 -8.11
C GLU A 233 -18.03 5.17 -9.63
N GLN A 234 -17.41 6.26 -10.10
CA GLN A 234 -17.14 6.52 -11.52
C GLN A 234 -15.69 6.98 -11.70
N ARG A 235 -15.06 6.59 -12.81
CA ARG A 235 -13.79 7.19 -13.25
C ARG A 235 -14.03 8.18 -14.37
N SER A 236 -13.34 9.32 -14.32
CA SER A 236 -13.36 10.39 -15.34
C SER A 236 -12.16 10.29 -16.29
#